data_AF-A0A1H9TRZ4-F1
#
_entry.id   AF-A0A1H9TRZ4-F1
#
_cell.length_a   1.000
_cell.length_b   1.000
_cell.length_c   1.000
_cell.angle_alpha   90.00
_cell.angle_beta   90.00
_cell.angle_gamma   90.00
#
_symmetry.space_group_name_H-M   'P 1'
#
loop_
_entity.id
_entity.type
_entity.pdbx_description
1 polymer ?
#
loop_
_entity_poly.entity_id
_entity_poly.type
_entity_poly.pdbx_seq_one_letter_code
_entity_poly.pdbx_strand_id
1 'polypeptide(L)'
;MKPLALAAASAVLIVSSPAAAWAQSGPAVTVEDADGMLHPGDRQRLYDETANQGLPDVVDQVDYLLFGTNDENLNDTVEEFAREHRPDLIAPDDDHFADGHLIVSVGFGPRMNGVYCGEDVCEALDIRQGAHLDGSINAAKDYLRDGQIATAMLASVRHAGDMEAAARDHERQQEADRNVGIGLGVGAGILAVGIGGTVWYARRKKRQARIDEARGDYAYVMEHYADTAHRLDAIDVRAHSLTSPLANSKMRAEWTDVRDRFLELDATVQSFRGLQASSDDDTFHEHYEELNTAEETTLQVITAEENIETLYKVEHGDAGARLEILDDLKKDLVDAETSVKSDSLRQRVTEQITQVDELRRDLHSDDFLDRFAVLLSDVAIVLTAVDQQEFSDVDRETERVAPRLYESDYRVGTGVNNYVPFFMLSRWHDADVAAHQSAQASANTSFSSGFSGGGGSSSW
;
A
#
# COMPACT_ATOMS: atom_id res chain seq x y z
N MET A 1 -11.04 -62.93 -81.48
CA MET A 1 -9.61 -62.54 -81.47
C MET A 1 -9.19 -62.34 -80.02
N LYS A 2 -8.04 -62.89 -79.64
CA LYS A 2 -7.40 -62.85 -78.31
C LYS A 2 -6.94 -61.40 -77.95
N PRO A 3 -6.51 -61.12 -76.70
CA PRO A 3 -7.12 -60.15 -75.79
C PRO A 3 -6.28 -58.89 -75.58
N LEU A 4 -6.84 -57.88 -74.90
CA LEU A 4 -6.05 -56.89 -74.17
C LEU A 4 -6.63 -56.69 -72.77
N ALA A 5 -5.82 -57.05 -71.79
CA ALA A 5 -5.93 -56.60 -70.41
C ALA A 5 -5.45 -55.14 -70.31
N LEU A 6 -6.05 -54.34 -69.44
CA LEU A 6 -5.33 -53.24 -68.80
C LEU A 6 -5.87 -53.03 -67.38
N ALA A 7 -4.91 -52.77 -66.49
CA ALA A 7 -5.01 -52.83 -65.04
C ALA A 7 -5.92 -51.74 -64.44
N ALA A 8 -6.62 -52.10 -63.36
CA ALA A 8 -7.20 -51.14 -62.45
C ALA A 8 -6.09 -50.54 -61.58
N ALA A 9 -5.83 -49.25 -61.74
CA ALA A 9 -4.93 -48.48 -60.87
C ALA A 9 -5.76 -47.87 -59.74
N SER A 10 -5.54 -48.35 -58.51
CA SER A 10 -6.03 -47.71 -57.28
C SER A 10 -5.25 -46.42 -57.06
N ALA A 11 -5.88 -45.27 -57.27
CA ALA A 11 -5.33 -43.98 -56.88
C ALA A 11 -5.56 -43.75 -55.38
N VAL A 12 -4.47 -43.79 -54.61
CA VAL A 12 -4.44 -43.29 -53.23
C VAL A 12 -4.42 -41.77 -53.30
N LEU A 13 -5.52 -41.13 -52.94
CA LEU A 13 -5.58 -39.70 -52.69
C LEU A 13 -4.90 -39.41 -51.35
N ILE A 14 -3.63 -39.00 -51.40
CA ILE A 14 -2.97 -38.35 -50.27
C ILE A 14 -3.57 -36.94 -50.17
N VAL A 15 -4.56 -36.77 -49.29
CA VAL A 15 -5.01 -35.45 -48.87
C VAL A 15 -3.89 -34.87 -48.01
N SER A 16 -3.00 -34.10 -48.64
CA SER A 16 -2.10 -33.20 -47.94
C SER A 16 -2.99 -32.10 -47.35
N SER A 17 -3.27 -32.22 -46.06
CA SER A 17 -3.82 -31.09 -45.30
C SER A 17 -2.73 -30.02 -45.27
N PRO A 18 -3.00 -28.75 -45.67
CA PRO A 18 -2.11 -27.68 -45.30
C PRO A 18 -2.21 -27.57 -43.77
N ALA A 19 -1.14 -27.95 -43.07
CA ALA A 19 -0.97 -27.46 -41.71
C ALA A 19 -0.92 -25.94 -41.82
N ALA A 20 -2.01 -25.27 -41.44
CA ALA A 20 -1.97 -23.86 -41.11
C ALA A 20 -1.05 -23.74 -39.89
N ALA A 21 0.23 -23.50 -40.14
CA ALA A 21 1.14 -22.99 -39.14
C ALA A 21 0.67 -21.57 -38.84
N TRP A 22 -0.14 -21.43 -37.79
CA TRP A 22 -0.27 -20.16 -37.09
C TRP A 22 1.05 -19.97 -36.35
N ALA A 23 2.08 -19.49 -37.05
CA ALA A 23 3.20 -18.87 -36.38
C ALA A 23 2.65 -17.53 -35.87
N GLN A 24 2.22 -17.48 -34.61
CA GLN A 24 2.26 -16.22 -33.87
C GLN A 24 3.74 -15.84 -33.86
N SER A 25 4.13 -14.90 -34.72
CA SER A 25 5.47 -14.33 -34.69
C SER A 25 5.55 -13.50 -33.42
N GLY A 26 6.11 -14.09 -32.36
CA GLY A 26 6.51 -13.36 -31.15
C GLY A 26 7.57 -12.30 -31.49
N PRO A 27 7.89 -11.43 -30.53
CA PRO A 27 8.84 -10.34 -30.76
C PRO A 27 10.18 -10.86 -31.26
N ALA A 28 10.87 -10.06 -32.06
CA ALA A 28 12.29 -10.26 -32.30
C ALA A 28 13.04 -10.17 -30.96
N VAL A 29 14.09 -10.95 -30.80
CA VAL A 29 14.87 -10.96 -29.56
C VAL A 29 16.32 -10.67 -29.89
N THR A 30 16.93 -9.78 -29.12
CA THR A 30 18.36 -9.48 -29.20
C THR A 30 18.98 -9.64 -27.81
N VAL A 31 20.19 -10.20 -27.75
CA VAL A 31 20.94 -10.40 -26.50
C VAL A 31 22.34 -9.81 -26.66
N GLU A 32 22.60 -8.71 -25.96
CA GLU A 32 23.90 -8.05 -25.89
C GLU A 32 24.61 -8.45 -24.59
N ASP A 33 25.70 -9.20 -24.75
CA ASP A 33 26.47 -9.79 -23.66
C ASP A 33 27.96 -9.73 -24.00
N ALA A 34 28.48 -8.51 -24.08
CA ALA A 34 29.86 -8.24 -24.52
C ALA A 34 30.90 -8.76 -23.51
N ASP A 35 30.56 -8.74 -22.22
CA ASP A 35 31.44 -9.16 -21.12
C ASP A 35 31.32 -10.66 -20.78
N GLY A 36 30.44 -11.40 -21.46
CA GLY A 36 30.32 -12.86 -21.31
C GLY A 36 29.73 -13.29 -19.97
N MET A 37 28.74 -12.54 -19.48
CA MET A 37 28.02 -12.80 -18.24
C MET A 37 27.02 -13.96 -18.36
N LEU A 38 26.51 -14.27 -19.56
CA LEU A 38 25.61 -15.39 -19.79
C LEU A 38 26.36 -16.69 -20.08
N HIS A 39 25.85 -17.80 -19.53
CA HIS A 39 26.26 -19.11 -20.02
C HIS A 39 25.70 -19.34 -21.44
N PRO A 40 26.40 -20.11 -22.30
CA PRO A 40 25.94 -20.36 -23.66
C PRO A 40 24.52 -20.96 -23.76
N GLY A 41 24.11 -21.79 -22.80
CA GLY A 41 22.76 -22.37 -22.74
C GLY A 41 21.68 -21.36 -22.35
N ASP A 42 22.03 -20.34 -21.56
CA ASP A 42 21.11 -19.30 -21.10
C ASP A 42 20.71 -18.35 -22.22
N ARG A 43 21.65 -18.07 -23.13
CA ARG A 43 21.38 -17.23 -24.30
C ARG A 43 20.32 -17.84 -25.21
N GLN A 44 20.41 -19.15 -25.49
CA GLN A 44 19.39 -19.84 -26.29
C GLN A 44 18.03 -19.84 -25.59
N ARG A 45 18.04 -19.97 -24.26
CA ARG A 45 16.84 -19.94 -23.44
C ARG A 45 16.10 -18.60 -23.54
N LEU A 46 16.82 -17.48 -23.52
CA LEU A 46 16.22 -16.15 -23.72
C LEU A 46 15.50 -16.06 -25.08
N TYR A 47 16.11 -16.56 -26.15
CA TYR A 47 15.47 -16.59 -27.47
C TYR A 47 14.19 -17.43 -27.49
N ASP A 48 14.26 -18.65 -26.96
CA ASP A 48 13.16 -19.62 -27.06
C ASP A 48 11.99 -19.28 -26.13
N GLU A 49 12.26 -18.77 -24.92
CA GLU A 49 11.24 -18.54 -23.90
C GLU A 49 10.57 -17.16 -24.03
N THR A 50 11.24 -16.14 -24.58
CA THR A 50 10.66 -14.78 -24.73
C THR A 50 9.46 -14.77 -25.67
N ALA A 51 9.54 -15.51 -26.78
CA ALA A 51 8.44 -15.61 -27.75
C ALA A 51 7.15 -16.21 -27.16
N ASN A 52 7.25 -16.92 -26.03
CA ASN A 52 6.14 -17.59 -25.36
C ASN A 52 5.57 -16.80 -24.17
N GLN A 53 6.02 -15.56 -23.93
CA GLN A 53 5.56 -14.74 -22.78
C GLN A 53 4.21 -14.04 -22.99
N GLY A 54 3.62 -14.13 -24.19
CA GLY A 54 2.30 -13.56 -24.46
C GLY A 54 2.26 -12.02 -24.49
N LEU A 55 3.39 -11.38 -24.86
CA LEU A 55 3.46 -9.93 -25.02
C LEU A 55 2.48 -9.44 -26.11
N PRO A 56 1.92 -8.23 -25.96
CA PRO A 56 1.03 -7.65 -26.96
C PRO A 56 1.78 -7.33 -28.25
N ASP A 57 1.04 -7.28 -29.38
CA ASP A 57 1.59 -7.05 -30.72
C ASP A 57 2.34 -5.71 -30.90
N VAL A 58 2.19 -4.77 -29.96
CA VAL A 58 2.96 -3.51 -29.93
C VAL A 58 4.41 -3.74 -29.52
N VAL A 59 4.75 -4.87 -28.89
CA VAL A 59 6.14 -5.24 -28.61
C VAL A 59 6.71 -5.95 -29.83
N ASP A 60 7.35 -5.19 -30.71
CA ASP A 60 8.02 -5.71 -31.90
C ASP A 60 9.36 -6.40 -31.54
N GLN A 61 10.06 -5.88 -30.53
CA GLN A 61 11.39 -6.36 -30.15
C GLN A 61 11.62 -6.37 -28.63
N VAL A 62 12.30 -7.42 -28.15
CA VAL A 62 12.82 -7.52 -26.77
C VAL A 62 14.35 -7.53 -26.79
N ASP A 63 14.95 -6.55 -26.13
CA ASP A 63 16.41 -6.37 -26.06
C ASP A 63 16.92 -6.69 -24.64
N TYR A 64 17.76 -7.72 -24.52
CA TYR A 64 18.44 -8.07 -23.28
C TYR A 64 19.85 -7.49 -23.28
N LEU A 65 20.14 -6.59 -22.34
CA LEU A 65 21.44 -5.91 -22.23
C LEU A 65 22.15 -6.33 -20.94
N LEU A 66 23.37 -6.84 -21.04
CA LEU A 66 24.18 -7.23 -19.89
C LEU A 66 25.48 -6.45 -19.84
N PHE A 67 25.76 -5.86 -18.67
CA PHE A 67 26.93 -5.03 -18.42
C PHE A 67 27.75 -5.60 -17.27
N GLY A 68 28.99 -6.01 -17.54
CA GLY A 68 29.91 -6.44 -16.49
C GLY A 68 30.25 -5.29 -15.52
N THR A 69 30.32 -4.08 -16.05
CA THR A 69 30.44 -2.82 -15.31
C THR A 69 29.49 -1.77 -15.88
N ASN A 70 28.95 -0.93 -15.01
CA ASN A 70 28.00 0.13 -15.34
C ASN A 70 28.20 1.32 -14.39
N ASP A 71 27.53 2.42 -14.65
CA ASP A 71 27.51 3.59 -13.77
C ASP A 71 26.68 3.33 -12.51
N GLU A 72 26.76 4.24 -11.54
CA GLU A 72 25.89 4.25 -10.35
C GLU A 72 24.41 4.40 -10.72
N ASN A 73 24.11 4.98 -11.89
CA ASN A 73 22.78 5.02 -12.49
C ASN A 73 22.74 4.13 -13.75
N LEU A 74 22.05 2.99 -13.69
CA LEU A 74 22.02 2.03 -14.81
C LEU A 74 21.28 2.62 -16.02
N ASN A 75 20.37 3.57 -15.79
CA ASN A 75 19.63 4.25 -16.84
C ASN A 75 20.59 4.99 -17.78
N ASP A 76 21.60 5.67 -17.22
CA ASP A 76 22.61 6.41 -17.99
C ASP A 76 23.48 5.46 -18.82
N THR A 77 23.89 4.33 -18.24
CA THR A 77 24.66 3.31 -18.95
C THR A 77 23.87 2.71 -20.13
N VAL A 78 22.57 2.45 -19.95
CA VAL A 78 21.71 1.91 -21.02
C VAL A 78 21.52 2.94 -22.12
N GLU A 79 21.29 4.21 -21.78
CA GLU A 79 21.18 5.30 -22.74
C GLU A 79 22.49 5.45 -23.54
N GLU A 80 23.63 5.56 -22.86
CA GLU A 80 24.94 5.72 -23.51
C GLU A 80 25.27 4.53 -24.42
N PHE A 81 25.01 3.31 -23.96
CA PHE A 81 25.18 2.10 -24.77
C PHE A 81 24.29 2.11 -26.01
N ALA A 82 23.01 2.46 -25.86
CA ALA A 82 22.09 2.57 -26.98
C ALA A 82 22.59 3.59 -28.01
N ARG A 83 23.01 4.78 -27.57
CA ARG A 83 23.54 5.83 -28.46
C ARG A 83 24.79 5.40 -29.23
N GLU A 84 25.71 4.69 -28.58
CA GLU A 84 27.00 4.34 -29.18
C GLU A 84 26.93 3.06 -30.04
N HIS A 85 26.22 2.03 -29.56
CA HIS A 85 26.30 0.68 -30.11
C HIS A 85 24.99 0.20 -30.76
N ARG A 86 23.85 0.74 -30.33
CA ARG A 86 22.51 0.33 -30.77
C ARG A 86 21.63 1.55 -31.06
N PRO A 87 22.01 2.41 -32.02
CA PRO A 87 21.27 3.64 -32.31
C PRO A 87 19.86 3.38 -32.83
N ASP A 88 19.55 2.13 -33.20
CA ASP A 88 18.19 1.65 -33.47
C ASP A 88 17.27 1.67 -32.23
N LEU A 89 17.83 1.63 -31.01
CA LEU A 89 17.06 1.75 -29.76
C LEU A 89 16.71 3.19 -29.40
N ILE A 90 17.21 4.19 -30.12
CA ILE A 90 16.94 5.61 -29.86
C ILE A 90 15.93 6.12 -30.89
N ALA A 91 14.89 6.80 -30.41
CA ALA A 91 13.86 7.36 -31.26
C ALA A 91 14.43 8.45 -32.21
N PRO A 92 13.79 8.70 -33.37
CA PRO A 92 14.30 9.66 -34.36
C PRO A 92 14.44 11.11 -33.86
N ASP A 93 13.73 11.48 -32.80
CA ASP A 93 13.80 12.80 -32.15
C ASP A 93 14.86 12.88 -31.03
N ASP A 94 15.59 11.78 -30.80
CA ASP A 94 16.75 11.67 -29.91
C ASP A 94 16.45 11.81 -28.40
N ASP A 95 15.18 11.75 -28.01
CA ASP A 95 14.71 12.08 -26.65
C ASP A 95 14.19 10.87 -25.84
N HIS A 96 13.88 9.75 -26.49
CA HIS A 96 13.38 8.55 -25.81
C HIS A 96 13.81 7.26 -26.53
N PHE A 97 13.52 6.10 -25.94
CA PHE A 97 13.74 4.82 -26.59
C PHE A 97 12.79 4.64 -27.77
N ALA A 98 13.25 3.99 -28.83
CA ALA A 98 12.45 3.77 -30.02
C ALA A 98 11.19 2.94 -29.72
N ASP A 99 10.08 3.33 -30.34
CA ASP A 99 8.80 2.62 -30.27
C ASP A 99 8.94 1.14 -30.68
N GLY A 100 8.11 0.28 -30.09
CA GLY A 100 8.13 -1.16 -30.33
C GLY A 100 9.16 -1.96 -29.52
N HIS A 101 10.04 -1.30 -28.78
CA HIS A 101 11.08 -1.96 -27.97
C HIS A 101 10.69 -2.14 -26.50
N LEU A 102 10.92 -3.34 -25.97
CA LEU A 102 11.01 -3.64 -24.54
C LEU A 102 12.45 -4.04 -24.21
N ILE A 103 13.09 -3.30 -23.30
CA ILE A 103 14.51 -3.48 -22.99
C ILE A 103 14.63 -3.96 -21.55
N VAL A 104 15.35 -5.07 -21.33
CA VAL A 104 15.66 -5.58 -19.99
C VAL A 104 17.18 -5.56 -19.80
N SER A 105 17.64 -4.89 -18.75
CA SER A 105 19.06 -4.69 -18.48
C SER A 105 19.50 -5.28 -17.14
N VAL A 106 20.73 -5.79 -17.08
CA VAL A 106 21.38 -6.23 -15.84
C VAL A 106 22.82 -5.74 -15.82
N GLY A 107 23.15 -4.96 -14.78
CA GLY A 107 24.50 -4.52 -14.44
C GLY A 107 25.05 -5.31 -13.25
N PHE A 108 26.33 -5.68 -13.30
CA PHE A 108 26.99 -6.47 -12.24
C PHE A 108 27.94 -5.64 -11.38
N GLY A 109 28.27 -4.42 -11.79
CA GLY A 109 29.22 -3.56 -11.10
C GLY A 109 28.96 -2.07 -11.36
N PRO A 110 28.11 -1.40 -10.53
CA PRO A 110 27.35 -1.92 -9.39
C PRO A 110 26.16 -2.83 -9.80
N ARG A 111 25.69 -3.66 -8.86
CA ARG A 111 24.58 -4.61 -9.08
C ARG A 111 23.23 -3.89 -9.23
N MET A 112 22.78 -3.77 -10.47
CA MET A 112 21.52 -3.14 -10.81
C MET A 112 20.78 -3.91 -11.90
N ASN A 113 19.47 -3.76 -11.97
CA ASN A 113 18.65 -4.28 -13.05
C ASN A 113 17.56 -3.27 -13.41
N GLY A 114 17.14 -3.28 -14.67
CA GLY A 114 16.15 -2.31 -15.15
C GLY A 114 15.31 -2.84 -16.30
N VAL A 115 14.14 -2.23 -16.45
CA VAL A 115 13.20 -2.47 -17.54
C VAL A 115 12.89 -1.12 -18.17
N TYR A 116 13.04 -1.01 -19.48
CA TYR A 116 12.77 0.21 -20.25
C TYR A 116 11.93 -0.12 -21.48
N CYS A 117 11.35 0.91 -22.08
CA CYS A 117 10.49 0.73 -23.24
C CYS A 117 10.42 1.98 -24.11
N GLY A 118 10.08 1.76 -25.38
CA GLY A 118 9.53 2.80 -26.24
C GLY A 118 8.20 3.31 -25.71
N GLU A 119 7.79 4.51 -26.11
CA GLU A 119 6.63 5.20 -25.53
C GLU A 119 5.34 4.39 -25.68
N ASP A 120 5.13 3.77 -26.85
CA ASP A 120 3.97 2.94 -27.16
C ASP A 120 3.90 1.65 -26.35
N VAL A 121 5.05 0.99 -26.17
CA VAL A 121 5.20 -0.21 -25.33
C VAL A 121 4.99 0.14 -23.86
N CYS A 122 5.56 1.25 -23.39
CA CYS A 122 5.38 1.72 -22.02
C CYS A 122 3.91 2.03 -21.72
N GLU A 123 3.19 2.66 -22.65
CA GLU A 123 1.76 2.94 -22.51
C GLU A 123 0.95 1.64 -22.50
N ALA A 124 1.23 0.72 -23.41
CA ALA A 124 0.47 -0.52 -23.54
C ALA A 124 0.66 -1.48 -22.37
N LEU A 125 1.87 -1.52 -21.80
CA LEU A 125 2.22 -2.38 -20.68
C LEU A 125 2.07 -1.69 -19.32
N ASP A 126 1.87 -0.38 -19.28
CA ASP A 126 1.81 0.44 -18.05
C ASP A 126 3.08 0.33 -17.18
N ILE A 127 4.24 0.31 -17.82
CA ILE A 127 5.56 0.19 -17.17
C ILE A 127 6.42 1.45 -17.34
N ARG A 128 5.82 2.59 -17.69
CA ARG A 128 6.58 3.86 -17.75
C ARG A 128 7.20 4.22 -16.41
N GLN A 129 6.42 4.05 -15.34
CA GLN A 129 6.76 4.34 -13.94
C GLN A 129 5.72 3.69 -13.02
N GLY A 130 6.00 3.59 -11.72
CA GLY A 130 5.03 3.14 -10.72
C GLY A 130 5.04 1.63 -10.47
N ALA A 131 4.03 1.14 -9.75
CA ALA A 131 4.07 -0.18 -9.12
C ALA A 131 4.26 -1.36 -10.09
N HIS A 132 3.74 -1.27 -11.32
CA HIS A 132 3.88 -2.35 -12.31
C HIS A 132 5.29 -2.38 -12.95
N LEU A 133 5.93 -1.21 -13.13
CA LEU A 133 7.35 -1.13 -13.46
C LEU A 133 8.19 -1.72 -12.31
N ASP A 134 7.90 -1.33 -11.08
CA ASP A 134 8.57 -1.84 -9.88
C ASP A 134 8.44 -3.36 -9.79
N GLY A 135 7.24 -3.90 -9.98
CA GLY A 135 6.96 -5.34 -10.05
C GLY A 135 7.78 -6.05 -11.12
N SER A 136 7.89 -5.43 -12.31
CA SER A 136 8.68 -5.96 -13.43
C SER A 136 10.17 -6.03 -13.12
N ILE A 137 10.72 -5.03 -12.43
CA ILE A 137 12.12 -5.01 -12.00
C ILE A 137 12.34 -5.97 -10.83
N ASN A 138 11.41 -6.02 -9.87
CA ASN A 138 11.51 -6.84 -8.67
C ASN A 138 11.40 -8.35 -8.97
N ALA A 139 10.64 -8.73 -10.00
CA ALA A 139 10.50 -10.12 -10.44
C ALA A 139 11.85 -10.79 -10.77
N ALA A 140 12.88 -10.01 -11.12
CA ALA A 140 14.22 -10.51 -11.42
C ALA A 140 15.12 -10.69 -10.19
N LYS A 141 14.92 -9.94 -9.09
CA LYS A 141 15.95 -9.73 -8.06
C LYS A 141 16.40 -11.01 -7.38
N ASP A 142 15.49 -11.87 -6.96
CA ASP A 142 15.83 -13.11 -6.27
C ASP A 142 16.59 -14.08 -7.19
N TYR A 143 16.18 -14.16 -8.46
CA TYR A 143 16.90 -14.95 -9.46
C TYR A 143 18.30 -14.39 -9.72
N LEU A 144 18.50 -13.07 -9.73
CA LEU A 144 19.82 -12.46 -9.90
C LEU A 144 20.73 -12.76 -8.70
N ARG A 145 20.21 -12.70 -7.47
CA ARG A 145 20.95 -13.05 -6.24
C ARG A 145 21.39 -14.53 -6.25
N ASP A 146 20.56 -15.39 -6.81
CA ASP A 146 20.85 -16.81 -6.98
C ASP A 146 21.73 -17.13 -8.21
N GLY A 147 22.13 -16.13 -8.98
CA GLY A 147 22.96 -16.29 -10.19
C GLY A 147 22.20 -16.87 -11.40
N GLN A 148 20.86 -16.88 -11.36
CA GLN A 148 19.98 -17.38 -12.41
C GLN A 148 19.62 -16.28 -13.41
N ILE A 149 20.60 -15.76 -14.14
CA ILE A 149 20.48 -14.53 -14.93
C ILE A 149 19.38 -14.60 -16.01
N ALA A 150 19.35 -15.67 -16.82
CA ALA A 150 18.30 -15.79 -17.85
C ALA A 150 16.89 -15.94 -17.26
N THR A 151 16.76 -16.67 -16.14
CA THR A 151 15.47 -16.77 -15.43
C THR A 151 15.04 -15.40 -14.92
N ALA A 152 15.97 -14.60 -14.39
CA ALA A 152 15.68 -13.26 -13.92
C ALA A 152 15.17 -12.34 -15.04
N MET A 153 15.87 -12.29 -16.16
CA MET A 153 15.49 -11.44 -17.30
C MET A 153 14.13 -11.84 -17.89
N LEU A 154 13.86 -13.15 -18.00
CA LEU A 154 12.54 -13.65 -18.43
C LEU A 154 11.43 -13.33 -17.42
N ALA A 155 11.73 -13.36 -16.12
CA ALA A 155 10.76 -13.00 -15.09
C ALA A 155 10.34 -11.52 -15.20
N SER A 156 11.28 -10.62 -15.52
CA SER A 156 10.96 -9.22 -15.80
C SER A 156 10.05 -9.05 -17.01
N VAL A 157 10.35 -9.71 -18.14
CA VAL A 157 9.51 -9.64 -19.34
C VAL A 157 8.11 -10.20 -19.07
N ARG A 158 8.04 -11.34 -18.37
CA ARG A 158 6.77 -11.99 -18.04
C ARG A 158 5.89 -11.10 -17.19
N HIS A 159 6.47 -10.44 -16.19
CA HIS A 159 5.72 -9.56 -15.31
C HIS A 159 5.29 -8.27 -16.03
N ALA A 160 6.18 -7.67 -16.83
CA ALA A 160 5.84 -6.51 -17.65
C ALA A 160 4.64 -6.78 -18.56
N GLY A 161 4.55 -7.98 -19.14
CA GLY A 161 3.42 -8.43 -19.96
C GLY A 161 2.17 -8.88 -19.20
N ASP A 162 2.19 -9.00 -17.87
CA ASP A 162 1.06 -9.47 -17.07
C ASP A 162 0.12 -8.32 -16.70
N MET A 163 -0.82 -8.03 -17.60
CA MET A 163 -1.80 -6.96 -17.41
C MET A 163 -2.79 -7.22 -16.26
N GLU A 164 -2.95 -8.47 -15.80
CA GLU A 164 -3.72 -8.76 -14.59
C GLU A 164 -2.93 -8.39 -13.33
N ALA A 165 -1.60 -8.56 -13.34
CA ALA A 165 -0.72 -8.07 -12.27
C ALA A 165 -0.75 -6.54 -12.19
N ALA A 166 -0.67 -5.85 -13.35
CA ALA A 166 -0.80 -4.39 -13.41
C ALA A 166 -2.08 -3.91 -12.70
N ALA A 167 -3.23 -4.54 -13.00
CA ALA A 167 -4.50 -4.18 -12.39
C ALA A 167 -4.52 -4.40 -10.86
N ARG A 168 -3.91 -5.48 -10.35
CA ARG A 168 -3.80 -5.76 -8.90
C ARG A 168 -2.84 -4.80 -8.21
N ASP A 169 -1.77 -4.39 -8.88
CA ASP A 169 -0.78 -3.48 -8.31
C ASP A 169 -1.33 -2.06 -8.14
N HIS A 170 -2.17 -1.63 -9.07
CA HIS A 170 -2.98 -0.41 -8.92
C HIS A 170 -3.91 -0.46 -7.70
N GLU A 171 -4.55 -1.60 -7.44
CA GLU A 171 -5.43 -1.77 -6.27
C GLU A 171 -4.64 -1.74 -4.96
N ARG A 172 -3.48 -2.42 -4.91
CA ARG A 172 -2.59 -2.44 -3.73
C ARG A 172 -1.98 -1.08 -3.42
N GLN A 173 -1.58 -0.32 -4.44
CA GLN A 173 -1.05 1.04 -4.25
C GLN A 173 -2.15 1.99 -3.74
N GLN A 174 -3.39 1.84 -4.23
CA GLN A 174 -4.54 2.60 -3.72
C GLN A 174 -4.90 2.23 -2.27
N GLU A 175 -4.76 0.97 -1.89
CA GLU A 175 -4.97 0.52 -0.50
C GLU A 175 -3.84 0.97 0.43
N ALA A 176 -2.59 0.98 -0.02
CA ALA A 176 -1.44 1.49 0.71
C ALA A 176 -1.55 3.01 0.94
N ASP A 177 -1.89 3.79 -0.09
CA ASP A 177 -2.16 5.23 0.03
C ASP A 177 -3.35 5.52 0.95
N ARG A 178 -4.37 4.65 0.94
CA ARG A 178 -5.51 4.75 1.85
C ARG A 178 -5.14 4.39 3.29
N ASN A 179 -4.21 3.46 3.52
CA ASN A 179 -3.74 3.07 4.85
C ASN A 179 -2.71 4.03 5.46
N VAL A 180 -1.98 4.79 4.64
CA VAL A 180 -1.17 5.93 5.10
C VAL A 180 -2.06 7.14 5.47
N GLY A 181 -3.28 7.21 4.93
CA GLY A 181 -4.26 8.27 5.21
C GLY A 181 -5.20 8.06 6.41
N ILE A 182 -5.08 6.96 7.17
CA ILE A 182 -5.90 6.75 8.39
C ILE A 182 -5.07 7.16 9.61
N GLY A 183 -4.82 8.47 9.69
CA GLY A 183 -4.17 9.19 10.78
C GLY A 183 -4.34 10.68 10.50
N LEU A 184 -5.32 11.30 11.13
CA LEU A 184 -5.99 12.52 10.66
C LEU A 184 -5.14 13.82 10.69
N GLY A 185 -5.12 14.57 9.58
CA GLY A 185 -4.90 16.03 9.60
C GLY A 185 -4.16 16.65 8.40
N VAL A 186 -4.90 17.26 7.47
CA VAL A 186 -4.48 18.34 6.54
C VAL A 186 -3.17 18.12 5.75
N GLY A 187 -3.28 17.66 4.51
CA GLY A 187 -2.17 17.71 3.55
C GLY A 187 -2.56 17.30 2.14
N ALA A 188 -2.79 18.28 1.28
CA ALA A 188 -3.00 18.08 -0.15
C ALA A 188 -1.70 17.68 -0.89
N GLY A 189 -1.82 16.81 -1.90
CA GLY A 189 -0.82 16.59 -2.98
C GLY A 189 -0.14 15.22 -2.89
N ILE A 190 -0.01 14.42 -3.95
CA ILE A 190 0.19 14.74 -5.37
C ILE A 190 -0.60 13.73 -6.24
N LEU A 191 -1.53 14.22 -7.07
CA LEU A 191 -2.06 13.45 -8.20
C LEU A 191 -1.13 13.66 -9.39
N ALA A 192 -0.30 12.68 -9.72
CA ALA A 192 0.42 12.66 -10.99
C ALA A 192 -0.61 12.39 -12.11
N VAL A 193 -0.86 13.40 -12.93
CA VAL A 193 -1.77 13.35 -14.09
C VAL A 193 -0.97 12.86 -15.30
N GLY A 194 -1.23 11.64 -15.75
CA GLY A 194 -0.89 11.15 -17.10
C GLY A 194 -2.15 11.12 -17.98
N ILE A 195 -2.05 11.61 -19.21
CA ILE A 195 -3.17 11.96 -20.10
C ILE A 195 -3.41 10.82 -21.11
N GLY A 196 -4.65 10.29 -21.17
CA GLY A 196 -5.18 9.56 -22.34
C GLY A 196 -5.92 8.25 -22.03
N GLY A 197 -7.20 8.14 -22.39
CA GLY A 197 -7.92 6.85 -22.45
C GLY A 197 -8.54 6.30 -21.15
N THR A 198 -7.76 6.06 -20.10
CA THR A 198 -8.19 5.33 -18.87
C THR A 198 -8.94 6.19 -17.84
N VAL A 199 -8.80 7.52 -17.95
CA VAL A 199 -9.30 8.51 -16.99
C VAL A 199 -10.84 8.52 -16.85
N TRP A 200 -11.59 8.16 -17.90
CA TRP A 200 -13.06 8.28 -17.87
C TRP A 200 -13.73 7.20 -16.99
N TYR A 201 -13.22 5.97 -17.03
CA TYR A 201 -13.77 4.85 -16.25
C TYR A 201 -13.37 4.94 -14.77
N ALA A 202 -12.11 5.28 -14.48
CA ALA A 202 -11.62 5.51 -13.13
C ALA A 202 -12.30 6.72 -12.47
N ARG A 203 -12.50 7.83 -13.19
CA ARG A 203 -13.26 8.99 -12.68
C ARG A 203 -14.71 8.65 -12.40
N ARG A 204 -15.37 7.83 -13.23
CA ARG A 204 -16.76 7.41 -12.99
C ARG A 204 -16.88 6.49 -11.78
N LYS A 205 -15.94 5.55 -11.60
CA LYS A 205 -15.89 4.67 -10.41
C LYS A 205 -15.59 5.48 -9.14
N LYS A 206 -14.63 6.41 -9.19
CA LYS A 206 -14.31 7.32 -8.08
C LYS A 206 -15.47 8.27 -7.76
N ARG A 207 -16.14 8.79 -8.78
CA ARG A 207 -17.33 9.63 -8.60
C ARG A 207 -18.47 8.85 -7.98
N GLN A 208 -18.77 7.65 -8.49
CA GLN A 208 -19.82 6.80 -7.94
C GLN A 208 -19.51 6.42 -6.49
N ALA A 209 -18.26 6.05 -6.18
CA ALA A 209 -17.84 5.75 -4.81
C ALA A 209 -18.09 6.95 -3.87
N ARG A 210 -17.73 8.17 -4.29
CA ARG A 210 -18.02 9.40 -3.51
C ARG A 210 -19.51 9.67 -3.34
N ILE A 211 -20.32 9.35 -4.34
CA ILE A 211 -21.78 9.50 -4.24
C ILE A 211 -22.35 8.48 -3.25
N ASP A 212 -21.90 7.24 -3.34
CA ASP A 212 -22.34 6.17 -2.44
C ASP A 212 -21.93 6.48 -0.99
N GLU A 213 -20.71 7.00 -0.79
CA GLU A 213 -20.20 7.51 0.49
C GLU A 213 -21.03 8.70 0.98
N ALA A 214 -21.21 9.78 0.19
CA ALA A 214 -22.05 10.92 0.54
C ALA A 214 -23.49 10.52 0.94
N ARG A 215 -24.06 9.51 0.28
CA ARG A 215 -25.38 8.98 0.63
C ARG A 215 -25.37 8.29 1.99
N GLY A 216 -24.30 7.54 2.30
CA GLY A 216 -24.04 6.96 3.61
C GLY A 216 -23.88 8.03 4.69
N ASP A 217 -23.01 9.00 4.44
CA ASP A 217 -22.71 10.12 5.34
C ASP A 217 -23.96 10.93 5.67
N TYR A 218 -24.76 11.27 4.64
CA TYR A 218 -26.03 11.94 4.83
C TYR A 218 -26.98 11.13 5.72
N ALA A 219 -27.10 9.82 5.48
CA ALA A 219 -27.97 8.96 6.29
C ALA A 219 -27.51 8.95 7.75
N TYR A 220 -26.20 8.79 7.98
CA TYR A 220 -25.61 8.81 9.32
C TYR A 220 -25.84 10.15 10.03
N VAL A 221 -25.54 11.28 9.38
CA VAL A 221 -25.74 12.62 9.93
C VAL A 221 -27.20 12.87 10.27
N MET A 222 -28.13 12.52 9.39
CA MET A 222 -29.57 12.71 9.64
C MET A 222 -30.10 11.86 10.78
N GLU A 223 -29.49 10.70 11.04
CA GLU A 223 -29.84 9.82 12.16
C GLU A 223 -29.25 10.32 13.48
N HIS A 224 -27.99 10.75 13.49
CA HIS A 224 -27.22 10.92 14.72
C HIS A 224 -26.97 12.38 15.15
N TYR A 225 -26.92 13.34 14.22
CA TYR A 225 -26.50 14.72 14.54
C TYR A 225 -27.40 15.38 15.58
N ALA A 226 -28.72 15.35 15.40
CA ALA A 226 -29.66 16.05 16.27
C ALA A 226 -29.70 15.44 17.69
N ASP A 227 -29.60 14.11 17.79
CA ASP A 227 -29.52 13.40 19.06
C ASP A 227 -28.21 13.73 19.80
N THR A 228 -27.09 13.68 19.07
CA THR A 228 -25.76 14.04 19.59
C THR A 228 -25.73 15.49 20.09
N ALA A 229 -26.31 16.42 19.32
CA ALA A 229 -26.42 17.82 19.73
C ALA A 229 -27.28 18.00 21.00
N HIS A 230 -28.34 17.20 21.17
CA HIS A 230 -29.18 17.26 22.36
C HIS A 230 -28.44 16.78 23.63
N ARG A 231 -27.59 15.76 23.50
CA ARG A 231 -26.85 15.17 24.62
C ARG A 231 -25.47 15.80 24.85
N LEU A 232 -24.99 16.69 23.97
CA LEU A 232 -23.67 17.31 24.03
C LEU A 232 -23.35 17.96 25.39
N ASP A 233 -24.30 18.70 25.98
CA ASP A 233 -24.13 19.32 27.31
C ASP A 233 -23.91 18.27 28.40
N ALA A 234 -24.60 17.13 28.32
CA ALA A 234 -24.44 16.05 29.29
C ALA A 234 -23.08 15.35 29.14
N ILE A 235 -22.60 15.18 27.90
CA ILE A 235 -21.25 14.66 27.63
C ILE A 235 -20.20 15.61 28.20
N ASP A 236 -20.35 16.92 27.96
CA ASP A 236 -19.42 17.94 28.44
C ASP A 236 -19.34 17.95 29.98
N VAL A 237 -20.49 17.88 30.65
CA VAL A 237 -20.54 17.74 32.12
C VAL A 237 -19.82 16.47 32.57
N ARG A 238 -20.04 15.34 31.89
CA ARG A 238 -19.38 14.08 32.23
C ARG A 238 -17.88 14.15 32.05
N ALA A 239 -17.39 14.67 30.92
CA ALA A 239 -15.97 14.87 30.66
C ALA A 239 -15.29 15.75 31.73
N HIS A 240 -15.98 16.80 32.18
CA HIS A 240 -15.47 17.69 33.23
C HIS A 240 -15.56 17.09 34.64
N SER A 241 -16.48 16.15 34.88
CA SER A 241 -16.66 15.47 36.17
C SER A 241 -15.56 14.46 36.50
N LEU A 242 -14.81 14.00 35.49
CA LEU A 242 -13.71 13.05 35.68
C LEU A 242 -12.58 13.68 36.50
N THR A 243 -12.05 12.93 37.47
CA THR A 243 -11.04 13.43 38.41
C THR A 243 -9.82 12.52 38.52
N SER A 244 -9.84 11.34 37.90
CA SER A 244 -8.72 10.41 38.01
C SER A 244 -7.47 10.93 37.29
N PRO A 245 -6.29 10.36 37.62
CA PRO A 245 -5.06 10.61 36.88
C PRO A 245 -5.14 10.29 35.36
N LEU A 246 -6.13 9.49 34.94
CA LEU A 246 -6.34 9.12 33.54
C LEU A 246 -7.01 10.27 32.75
N ALA A 247 -7.79 11.12 33.42
CA ALA A 247 -8.46 12.29 32.84
C ALA A 247 -7.52 13.51 32.77
N ASN A 248 -6.42 13.33 32.02
CA ASN A 248 -5.32 14.28 31.90
C ASN A 248 -5.64 15.51 31.03
N SER A 249 -4.70 16.46 30.94
CA SER A 249 -4.87 17.68 30.14
C SER A 249 -4.99 17.42 28.64
N LYS A 250 -4.34 16.37 28.11
CA LYS A 250 -4.43 15.98 26.69
C LYS A 250 -5.86 15.55 26.36
N MET A 251 -6.43 14.63 27.13
CA MET A 251 -7.81 14.16 26.95
C MET A 251 -8.82 15.31 27.00
N ARG A 252 -8.66 16.26 27.92
CA ARG A 252 -9.53 17.45 28.01
C ARG A 252 -9.38 18.38 26.81
N ALA A 253 -8.16 18.55 26.29
CA ALA A 253 -7.92 19.32 25.09
C ALA A 253 -8.55 18.65 23.86
N GLU A 254 -8.43 17.32 23.73
CA GLU A 254 -9.04 16.55 22.65
C GLU A 254 -10.57 16.58 22.70
N TRP A 255 -11.16 16.50 23.89
CA TRP A 255 -12.60 16.70 24.07
C TRP A 255 -13.03 18.11 23.65
N THR A 256 -12.29 19.13 24.08
CA THR A 256 -12.59 20.52 23.73
C THR A 256 -12.54 20.74 22.22
N ASP A 257 -11.51 20.20 21.56
CA ASP A 257 -11.36 20.27 20.10
C ASP A 257 -12.54 19.66 19.35
N VAL A 258 -12.89 18.40 19.63
CA VAL A 258 -13.97 17.71 18.91
C VAL A 258 -15.33 18.32 19.19
N ARG A 259 -15.57 18.76 20.44
CA ARG A 259 -16.81 19.47 20.82
C ARG A 259 -16.95 20.78 20.06
N ASP A 260 -15.89 21.59 20.01
CA ASP A 260 -15.93 22.89 19.36
C ASP A 260 -16.12 22.73 17.84
N ARG A 261 -15.45 21.75 17.20
CA ARG A 261 -15.69 21.40 15.79
C ARG A 261 -17.13 20.95 15.55
N PHE A 262 -17.73 20.18 16.45
CA PHE A 262 -19.12 19.74 16.34
C PHE A 262 -20.11 20.92 16.48
N LEU A 263 -19.85 21.86 17.38
CA LEU A 263 -20.67 23.07 17.51
C LEU A 263 -20.61 23.96 16.25
N GLU A 264 -19.49 23.95 15.53
CA GLU A 264 -19.31 24.65 14.26
C GLU A 264 -20.07 23.99 13.09
N LEU A 265 -20.48 22.71 13.22
CA LEU A 265 -21.22 21.99 12.16
C LEU A 265 -22.59 22.60 11.83
N ASP A 266 -23.17 23.47 12.66
CA ASP A 266 -24.49 24.07 12.35
C ASP A 266 -24.48 24.75 10.97
N ALA A 267 -23.39 25.45 10.61
CA ALA A 267 -23.25 26.07 9.29
C ALA A 267 -23.14 25.02 8.17
N THR A 268 -22.39 23.93 8.41
CA THR A 268 -22.21 22.82 7.46
C THR A 268 -23.50 22.06 7.22
N VAL A 269 -24.23 21.69 8.28
CA VAL A 269 -25.54 21.01 8.19
C VAL A 269 -26.60 21.90 7.53
N GLN A 270 -26.52 23.22 7.72
CA GLN A 270 -27.40 24.16 7.03
C GLN A 270 -27.16 24.18 5.51
N SER A 271 -25.94 23.93 5.03
CA SER A 271 -25.60 23.99 3.60
C SER A 271 -26.30 22.90 2.79
N PHE A 272 -26.51 21.71 3.37
CA PHE A 272 -27.21 20.60 2.74
C PHE A 272 -28.59 20.31 3.35
N ARG A 273 -29.18 21.21 4.15
CA ARG A 273 -30.52 21.03 4.74
C ARG A 273 -31.62 20.80 3.69
N GLY A 274 -31.43 21.30 2.46
CA GLY A 274 -32.36 21.09 1.35
C GLY A 274 -32.25 19.72 0.68
N LEU A 275 -31.20 18.95 0.99
CA LEU A 275 -30.95 17.62 0.47
C LEU A 275 -31.98 16.64 1.03
N GLN A 276 -32.40 15.67 0.21
CA GLN A 276 -33.32 14.61 0.60
C GLN A 276 -32.71 13.27 0.21
N ALA A 277 -33.11 12.17 0.88
CA ALA A 277 -32.66 10.83 0.51
C ALA A 277 -32.96 10.48 -0.97
N SER A 278 -34.00 11.08 -1.53
CA SER A 278 -34.40 10.94 -2.95
C SER A 278 -33.73 11.92 -3.91
N SER A 279 -32.83 12.78 -3.45
CA SER A 279 -32.06 13.69 -4.33
C SER A 279 -31.18 12.89 -5.30
N ASP A 280 -30.90 13.50 -6.45
CA ASP A 280 -30.08 12.88 -7.49
C ASP A 280 -28.59 12.81 -7.11
N ASP A 281 -27.88 11.94 -7.82
CA ASP A 281 -26.45 11.66 -7.60
C ASP A 281 -25.56 12.89 -7.78
N ASP A 282 -25.93 13.81 -8.68
CA ASP A 282 -25.15 15.02 -8.94
C ASP A 282 -25.21 15.96 -7.73
N THR A 283 -26.40 16.10 -7.14
CA THR A 283 -26.62 16.90 -5.92
C THR A 283 -25.86 16.31 -4.71
N PHE A 284 -25.82 14.98 -4.55
CA PHE A 284 -25.01 14.36 -3.50
C PHE A 284 -23.51 14.57 -3.71
N HIS A 285 -23.06 14.50 -4.97
CA HIS A 285 -21.66 14.74 -5.29
C HIS A 285 -21.22 16.19 -5.02
N GLU A 286 -22.11 17.16 -5.28
CA GLU A 286 -21.86 18.58 -5.01
C GLU A 286 -21.66 18.88 -3.52
N HIS A 287 -22.31 18.13 -2.64
CA HIS A 287 -22.22 18.28 -1.17
C HIS A 287 -21.29 17.27 -0.49
N TYR A 288 -20.49 16.53 -1.26
CA TYR A 288 -19.67 15.43 -0.73
C TYR A 288 -18.76 15.87 0.43
N GLU A 289 -18.05 16.99 0.28
CA GLU A 289 -17.10 17.45 1.30
C GLU A 289 -17.80 17.89 2.59
N GLU A 290 -18.94 18.57 2.48
CA GLU A 290 -19.74 18.98 3.64
C GLU A 290 -20.37 17.78 4.36
N LEU A 291 -20.85 16.78 3.61
CA LEU A 291 -21.43 15.56 4.17
C LEU A 291 -20.37 14.72 4.89
N ASN A 292 -19.22 14.50 4.27
CA ASN A 292 -18.10 13.77 4.88
C ASN A 292 -17.61 14.47 6.15
N THR A 293 -17.44 15.80 6.11
CA THR A 293 -17.01 16.57 7.29
C THR A 293 -18.02 16.47 8.44
N ALA A 294 -19.32 16.51 8.13
CA ALA A 294 -20.38 16.41 9.13
C ALA A 294 -20.50 15.00 9.72
N GLU A 295 -20.37 13.96 8.89
CA GLU A 295 -20.32 12.56 9.34
C GLU A 295 -19.12 12.35 10.26
N GLU A 296 -17.92 12.70 9.80
CA GLU A 296 -16.67 12.43 10.50
C GLU A 296 -16.68 13.09 11.88
N THR A 297 -17.07 14.37 11.94
CA THR A 297 -17.12 15.12 13.20
C THR A 297 -18.22 14.59 14.13
N THR A 298 -19.36 14.15 13.59
CA THR A 298 -20.44 13.53 14.39
C THR A 298 -19.99 12.19 14.97
N LEU A 299 -19.37 11.33 14.15
CA LEU A 299 -18.81 10.06 14.57
C LEU A 299 -17.74 10.26 15.65
N GLN A 300 -16.84 11.22 15.47
CA GLN A 300 -15.81 11.54 16.45
C GLN A 300 -16.38 11.98 17.81
N VAL A 301 -17.45 12.78 17.85
CA VAL A 301 -18.11 13.12 19.13
C VAL A 301 -18.73 11.89 19.78
N ILE A 302 -19.38 11.02 19.01
CA ILE A 302 -19.99 9.79 19.51
C ILE A 302 -18.92 8.85 20.08
N THR A 303 -17.82 8.64 19.35
CA THR A 303 -16.69 7.84 19.83
C THR A 303 -16.04 8.46 21.07
N ALA A 304 -15.87 9.78 21.12
CA ALA A 304 -15.39 10.46 22.33
C ALA A 304 -16.31 10.25 23.52
N GLU A 305 -17.63 10.34 23.33
CA GLU A 305 -18.63 10.08 24.36
C GLU A 305 -18.52 8.66 24.90
N GLU A 306 -18.41 7.65 24.03
CA GLU A 306 -18.24 6.25 24.44
C GLU A 306 -16.97 6.07 25.29
N ASN A 307 -15.87 6.68 24.87
CA ASN A 307 -14.59 6.63 25.60
C ASN A 307 -14.65 7.38 26.95
N ILE A 308 -15.32 8.54 27.00
CA ILE A 308 -15.59 9.29 28.24
C ILE A 308 -16.49 8.47 29.17
N GLU A 309 -17.52 7.81 28.65
CA GLU A 309 -18.45 6.99 29.43
C GLU A 309 -17.75 5.78 30.04
N THR A 310 -16.90 5.10 29.27
CA THR A 310 -16.07 3.99 29.76
C THR A 310 -15.16 4.47 30.89
N LEU A 311 -14.46 5.58 30.70
CA LEU A 311 -13.61 6.16 31.75
C LEU A 311 -14.43 6.54 32.98
N TYR A 312 -15.60 7.16 32.81
CA TYR A 312 -16.50 7.50 33.91
C TYR A 312 -16.90 6.27 34.72
N LYS A 313 -17.31 5.18 34.07
CA LYS A 313 -17.66 3.91 34.73
C LYS A 313 -16.50 3.32 35.51
N VAL A 314 -15.30 3.32 34.92
CA VAL A 314 -14.07 2.85 35.56
C VAL A 314 -13.77 3.67 36.83
N GLU A 315 -13.88 5.00 36.75
CA GLU A 315 -13.66 5.88 37.89
C GLU A 315 -14.67 5.64 39.02
N HIS A 316 -15.92 5.35 38.68
CA HIS A 316 -17.01 5.17 39.64
C HIS A 316 -17.18 3.73 40.15
N GLY A 317 -16.19 2.86 39.94
CA GLY A 317 -16.19 1.52 40.55
C GLY A 317 -16.99 0.46 39.80
N ASP A 318 -17.37 0.72 38.55
CA ASP A 318 -18.04 -0.30 37.73
C ASP A 318 -17.07 -1.45 37.43
N ALA A 319 -17.34 -2.62 38.02
CA ALA A 319 -16.46 -3.78 37.87
C ALA A 319 -16.45 -4.33 36.44
N GLY A 320 -17.52 -4.15 35.66
CA GLY A 320 -17.57 -4.59 34.27
C GLY A 320 -16.60 -3.78 33.41
N ALA A 321 -16.69 -2.46 33.48
CA ALA A 321 -15.79 -1.57 32.75
C ALA A 321 -14.32 -1.70 33.22
N ARG A 322 -14.10 -1.88 34.53
CA ARG A 322 -12.74 -2.15 35.07
C ARG A 322 -12.17 -3.47 34.56
N LEU A 323 -12.99 -4.51 34.42
CA LEU A 323 -12.56 -5.78 33.86
C LEU A 323 -12.25 -5.65 32.36
N GLU A 324 -13.10 -4.94 31.62
CA GLU A 324 -12.96 -4.71 30.17
C GLU A 324 -11.62 -4.04 29.84
N ILE A 325 -11.28 -2.93 30.49
CA ILE A 325 -9.99 -2.24 30.23
C ILE A 325 -8.77 -3.11 30.59
N LEU A 326 -8.90 -4.00 31.58
CA LEU A 326 -7.84 -4.93 31.97
C LEU A 326 -7.74 -6.11 31.01
N ASP A 327 -8.86 -6.56 30.43
CA ASP A 327 -8.88 -7.59 29.40
C ASP A 327 -8.24 -7.08 28.10
N ASP A 328 -8.55 -5.85 27.68
CA ASP A 328 -7.92 -5.20 26.55
C ASP A 328 -6.41 -5.05 26.75
N LEU A 329 -5.98 -4.52 27.90
CA LEU A 329 -4.56 -4.39 28.24
C LEU A 329 -3.86 -5.75 28.29
N LYS A 330 -4.51 -6.78 28.87
CA LYS A 330 -3.94 -8.12 28.92
C LYS A 330 -3.74 -8.70 27.52
N LYS A 331 -4.75 -8.56 26.66
CA LYS A 331 -4.70 -9.04 25.27
C LYS A 331 -3.52 -8.40 24.53
N ASP A 332 -3.40 -7.08 24.62
CA ASP A 332 -2.35 -6.30 23.99
C ASP A 332 -0.94 -6.69 24.51
N LEU A 333 -0.80 -6.94 25.81
CA LEU A 333 0.45 -7.44 26.41
C LEU A 333 0.78 -8.88 26.02
N VAL A 334 -0.22 -9.76 25.86
CA VAL A 334 0.01 -11.13 25.37
C VAL A 334 0.49 -11.08 23.92
N ASP A 335 -0.11 -10.23 23.08
CA ASP A 335 0.33 -10.02 21.70
C ASP A 335 1.80 -9.49 21.69
N ALA A 336 2.14 -8.57 22.59
CA ALA A 336 3.52 -8.11 22.79
C ALA A 336 4.48 -9.25 23.20
N GLU A 337 4.10 -10.06 24.20
CA GLU A 337 4.91 -11.18 24.72
C GLU A 337 5.28 -12.16 23.60
N THR A 338 4.33 -12.46 22.71
CA THR A 338 4.53 -13.38 21.58
C THR A 338 5.41 -12.80 20.47
N SER A 339 5.45 -11.48 20.33
CA SER A 339 6.19 -10.79 19.27
C SER A 339 7.65 -10.50 19.65
N VAL A 340 7.96 -10.43 20.94
CA VAL A 340 9.29 -10.10 21.46
C VAL A 340 10.27 -11.27 21.31
N LYS A 341 11.45 -11.02 20.72
CA LYS A 341 12.51 -12.03 20.55
C LYS A 341 13.38 -12.15 21.79
N SER A 342 13.70 -11.05 22.46
CA SER A 342 14.53 -11.01 23.68
C SER A 342 13.85 -11.68 24.89
N ASP A 343 14.47 -12.73 25.44
CA ASP A 343 13.98 -13.42 26.65
C ASP A 343 13.80 -12.46 27.84
N SER A 344 14.72 -11.49 27.97
CA SER A 344 14.68 -10.51 29.06
C SER A 344 13.51 -9.52 28.92
N LEU A 345 13.20 -9.07 27.70
CA LEU A 345 12.04 -8.21 27.45
C LEU A 345 10.75 -9.00 27.59
N ARG A 346 10.72 -10.25 27.09
CA ARG A 346 9.57 -11.14 27.22
C ARG A 346 9.21 -11.32 28.70
N GLN A 347 10.19 -11.61 29.56
CA GLN A 347 9.97 -11.72 31.00
C GLN A 347 9.37 -10.43 31.60
N ARG A 348 9.86 -9.25 31.20
CA ARG A 348 9.32 -7.97 31.69
C ARG A 348 7.87 -7.74 31.25
N VAL A 349 7.50 -8.18 30.04
CA VAL A 349 6.09 -8.16 29.59
C VAL A 349 5.24 -9.13 30.42
N THR A 350 5.72 -10.37 30.65
CA THR A 350 5.05 -11.36 31.50
C THR A 350 4.80 -10.86 32.93
N GLU A 351 5.74 -10.09 33.49
CA GLU A 351 5.59 -9.43 34.79
C GLU A 351 4.40 -8.46 34.79
N GLN A 352 4.22 -7.67 33.72
CA GLN A 352 3.06 -6.76 33.61
C GLN A 352 1.74 -7.51 33.41
N ILE A 353 1.74 -8.62 32.65
CA ILE A 353 0.56 -9.51 32.53
C ILE A 353 0.14 -10.03 33.91
N THR A 354 1.12 -10.37 34.76
CA THR A 354 0.86 -10.82 36.14
C THR A 354 0.24 -9.70 36.99
N GLN A 355 0.73 -8.46 36.85
CA GLN A 355 0.15 -7.29 37.53
C GLN A 355 -1.29 -7.01 37.08
N VAL A 356 -1.58 -7.14 35.77
CA VAL A 356 -2.96 -7.06 35.27
C VAL A 356 -3.84 -8.11 35.96
N ASP A 357 -3.40 -9.37 36.05
CA ASP A 357 -4.14 -10.43 36.71
C ASP A 357 -4.33 -10.19 38.22
N GLU A 358 -3.41 -9.48 38.88
CA GLU A 358 -3.58 -9.06 40.27
C GLU A 358 -4.67 -8.00 40.42
N LEU A 359 -4.72 -6.98 39.56
CA LEU A 359 -5.79 -5.98 39.55
C LEU A 359 -7.16 -6.61 39.24
N ARG A 360 -7.21 -7.58 38.31
CA ARG A 360 -8.44 -8.29 37.95
C ARG A 360 -9.08 -9.06 39.11
N ARG A 361 -8.29 -9.45 40.11
CA ARG A 361 -8.81 -10.16 41.30
C ARG A 361 -9.48 -9.22 42.30
N ASP A 362 -9.25 -7.91 42.19
CA ASP A 362 -9.70 -6.90 43.15
C ASP A 362 -10.27 -5.65 42.46
N LEU A 363 -11.30 -5.87 41.62
CA LEU A 363 -11.94 -4.83 40.81
C LEU A 363 -12.67 -3.76 41.62
N HIS A 364 -13.00 -4.03 42.88
CA HIS A 364 -13.75 -3.11 43.75
C HIS A 364 -12.86 -2.32 44.71
N SER A 365 -11.54 -2.46 44.60
CA SER A 365 -10.61 -1.71 45.44
C SER A 365 -10.76 -0.19 45.25
N ASP A 366 -10.67 0.55 46.35
CA ASP A 366 -10.74 2.01 46.37
C ASP A 366 -9.50 2.65 45.71
N ASP A 367 -8.36 1.95 45.73
CA ASP A 367 -7.09 2.37 45.10
C ASP A 367 -6.89 1.79 43.69
N PHE A 368 -7.92 1.20 43.09
CA PHE A 368 -7.84 0.57 41.76
C PHE A 368 -7.25 1.50 40.70
N LEU A 369 -7.74 2.74 40.61
CA LEU A 369 -7.31 3.72 39.61
C LEU A 369 -5.84 4.11 39.77
N ASP A 370 -5.39 4.27 41.01
CA ASP A 370 -4.00 4.62 41.31
C ASP A 370 -3.08 3.47 40.89
N ARG A 371 -3.45 2.23 41.24
CA ARG A 371 -2.72 1.03 40.83
C ARG A 371 -2.71 0.85 39.31
N PHE A 372 -3.84 1.12 38.66
CA PHE A 372 -3.95 1.03 37.20
C PHE A 372 -3.09 2.09 36.49
N ALA A 373 -3.06 3.32 36.99
CA ALA A 373 -2.20 4.37 36.44
C ALA A 373 -0.69 4.04 36.60
N VAL A 374 -0.30 3.45 37.73
CA VAL A 374 1.08 2.94 37.93
C VAL A 374 1.38 1.83 36.93
N LEU A 375 0.49 0.83 36.80
CA LEU A 375 0.62 -0.26 35.83
C LEU A 375 0.79 0.26 34.39
N LEU A 376 -0.01 1.24 33.96
CA LEU A 376 0.14 1.84 32.62
C LEU A 376 1.50 2.50 32.42
N SER A 377 2.06 3.10 33.49
CA SER A 377 3.40 3.72 33.45
C SER A 377 4.48 2.66 33.28
N ASP A 378 4.39 1.56 34.02
CA ASP A 378 5.33 0.45 33.93
C ASP A 378 5.25 -0.25 32.57
N VAL A 379 4.03 -0.44 32.05
CA VAL A 379 3.79 -0.94 30.70
C VAL A 379 4.40 -0.01 29.65
N ALA A 380 4.20 1.32 29.76
CA ALA A 380 4.78 2.29 28.82
C ALA A 380 6.32 2.17 28.75
N ILE A 381 6.98 1.96 29.89
CA ILE A 381 8.44 1.76 29.95
C ILE A 381 8.85 0.46 29.25
N VAL A 382 8.10 -0.63 29.46
CA VAL A 382 8.37 -1.92 28.82
C VAL A 382 8.15 -1.83 27.31
N LEU A 383 7.01 -1.29 26.86
CA LEU A 383 6.69 -1.16 25.44
C LEU A 383 7.61 -0.20 24.70
N THR A 384 8.09 0.87 25.35
CA THR A 384 9.15 1.73 24.79
C THR A 384 10.44 0.94 24.54
N ALA A 385 10.81 0.04 25.47
CA ALA A 385 11.99 -0.80 25.29
C ALA A 385 11.79 -1.84 24.17
N VAL A 386 10.57 -2.36 24.00
CA VAL A 386 10.20 -3.23 22.87
C VAL A 386 10.34 -2.48 21.54
N ASP A 387 9.72 -1.30 21.40
CA ASP A 387 9.82 -0.46 20.20
C ASP A 387 11.29 -0.14 19.84
N GLN A 388 12.11 0.21 20.82
CA GLN A 388 13.51 0.57 20.59
C GLN A 388 14.41 -0.61 20.22
N GLN A 389 14.11 -1.83 20.69
CA GLN A 389 15.01 -2.98 20.53
C GLN A 389 14.54 -3.97 19.47
N GLU A 390 13.22 -4.17 19.35
CA GLU A 390 12.64 -5.18 18.47
C GLU A 390 12.13 -4.59 17.14
N PHE A 391 11.79 -3.29 17.10
CA PHE A 391 11.27 -2.57 15.91
C PHE A 391 12.28 -1.54 15.36
N SER A 392 13.56 -1.88 15.41
CA SER A 392 14.67 -1.00 14.99
C SER A 392 15.38 -1.46 13.71
N ASP A 393 14.81 -2.45 13.03
CA ASP A 393 15.31 -3.07 11.80
C ASP A 393 14.98 -2.26 10.54
N VAL A 394 14.06 -1.31 10.62
CA VAL A 394 13.77 -0.33 9.56
C VAL A 394 13.77 1.09 10.12
N ASP A 395 14.12 2.06 9.27
CA ASP A 395 14.01 3.47 9.62
C ASP A 395 12.55 3.88 9.80
N ARG A 396 12.31 4.85 10.68
CA ARG A 396 10.96 5.35 10.98
C ARG A 396 10.55 6.34 9.91
N GLU A 397 9.74 5.89 8.98
CA GLU A 397 9.28 6.69 7.83
C GLU A 397 7.87 7.23 8.04
N THR A 398 7.10 6.64 8.97
CA THR A 398 5.70 7.00 9.22
C THR A 398 5.52 7.89 10.45
N GLU A 399 4.53 8.78 10.40
CA GLU A 399 4.18 9.62 11.54
C GLU A 399 3.53 8.78 12.65
N ARG A 400 4.07 8.90 13.87
CA ARG A 400 3.63 8.12 15.04
C ARG A 400 2.77 8.98 15.95
N VAL A 401 1.46 8.98 15.71
CA VAL A 401 0.49 9.74 16.50
C VAL A 401 -0.32 8.78 17.37
N ALA A 402 -0.14 8.86 18.69
CA ALA A 402 -0.93 8.07 19.63
C ALA A 402 -2.42 8.39 19.49
N PRO A 403 -3.32 7.38 19.57
CA PRO A 403 -4.73 7.59 19.35
C PRO A 403 -5.32 8.71 20.19
N ARG A 404 -6.20 9.50 19.59
CA ARG A 404 -6.94 10.59 20.23
C ARG A 404 -8.23 10.06 20.87
N LEU A 405 -8.76 10.80 21.84
CA LEU A 405 -10.00 10.44 22.55
C LEU A 405 -11.18 10.05 21.63
N TYR A 406 -11.27 10.65 20.45
CA TYR A 406 -12.36 10.44 19.49
C TYR A 406 -12.06 9.39 18.41
N GLU A 407 -10.97 8.62 18.55
CA GLU A 407 -10.61 7.55 17.62
C GLU A 407 -10.99 6.18 18.20
N SER A 408 -11.42 5.25 17.34
CA SER A 408 -11.82 3.89 17.74
C SER A 408 -10.66 3.07 18.35
N ASP A 409 -9.44 3.44 18.00
CA ASP A 409 -8.21 2.81 18.48
C ASP A 409 -7.78 3.35 19.86
N TYR A 410 -8.48 4.36 20.39
CA TYR A 410 -8.24 4.81 21.76
C TYR A 410 -8.48 3.70 22.77
N ARG A 411 -7.55 3.59 23.72
CA ARG A 411 -7.69 2.74 24.91
C ARG A 411 -7.56 3.59 26.14
N VAL A 412 -8.32 3.29 27.18
CA VAL A 412 -8.31 4.04 28.45
C VAL A 412 -6.88 4.12 28.97
N GLY A 413 -6.39 5.36 29.15
CA GLY A 413 -5.04 5.64 29.61
C GLY A 413 -4.02 5.94 28.49
N THR A 414 -4.40 5.87 27.21
CA THR A 414 -3.54 6.29 26.09
C THR A 414 -3.08 7.74 26.30
N GLY A 415 -1.77 7.97 26.18
CA GLY A 415 -1.14 9.26 26.45
C GLY A 415 -0.88 9.58 27.92
N VAL A 416 -1.38 8.79 28.87
CA VAL A 416 -0.97 8.89 30.29
C VAL A 416 0.46 8.37 30.40
N ASN A 417 1.38 9.20 30.90
CA ASN A 417 2.80 8.85 31.06
C ASN A 417 3.44 8.28 29.78
N ASN A 418 3.01 8.78 28.62
CA ASN A 418 3.42 8.33 27.28
C ASN A 418 3.06 6.86 26.97
N TYR A 419 2.07 6.29 27.66
CA TYR A 419 1.53 4.98 27.31
C TYR A 419 0.92 5.01 25.91
N VAL A 420 1.38 4.09 25.08
CA VAL A 420 0.85 3.76 23.76
C VAL A 420 0.64 2.25 23.73
N PRO A 421 -0.54 1.75 23.33
CA PRO A 421 -0.78 0.31 23.20
C PRO A 421 0.20 -0.38 22.25
N PHE A 422 0.55 -1.63 22.53
CA PHE A 422 1.45 -2.43 21.70
C PHE A 422 0.93 -2.59 20.27
N PHE A 423 -0.38 -2.80 20.06
CA PHE A 423 -0.92 -2.93 18.71
C PHE A 423 -0.66 -1.69 17.83
N MET A 424 -0.59 -0.49 18.44
CA MET A 424 -0.22 0.73 17.70
C MET A 424 1.26 0.73 17.32
N LEU A 425 2.14 0.32 18.25
CA LEU A 425 3.57 0.20 17.98
C LEU A 425 3.84 -0.83 16.87
N SER A 426 3.16 -1.97 16.92
CA SER A 426 3.23 -3.00 15.88
C SER A 426 2.75 -2.46 14.53
N ARG A 427 1.60 -1.76 14.51
CA ARG A 427 1.05 -1.19 13.27
C ARG A 427 1.99 -0.15 12.66
N TRP A 428 2.61 0.72 13.46
CA TRP A 428 3.60 1.67 12.96
C TRP A 428 4.83 0.97 12.41
N HIS A 429 5.32 -0.04 13.11
CA HIS A 429 6.45 -0.83 12.62
C HIS A 429 6.11 -1.56 11.32
N ASP A 430 4.95 -2.19 11.20
CA ASP A 430 4.49 -2.84 9.97
C ASP A 430 4.37 -1.84 8.80
N ALA A 431 3.93 -0.61 9.09
CA ALA A 431 3.88 0.46 8.10
C ALA A 431 5.27 0.95 7.68
N ASP A 432 6.21 1.09 8.64
CA ASP A 432 7.61 1.41 8.36
C ASP A 432 8.28 0.30 7.52
N VAL A 433 7.99 -0.98 7.82
CA VAL A 433 8.47 -2.13 7.05
C VAL A 433 7.89 -2.11 5.63
N ALA A 434 6.60 -1.84 5.48
CA ALA A 434 5.95 -1.74 4.19
C ALA A 434 6.52 -0.57 3.36
N ALA A 435 6.75 0.59 3.98
CA ALA A 435 7.37 1.75 3.35
C ALA A 435 8.83 1.49 2.96
N HIS A 436 9.60 0.81 3.81
CA HIS A 436 10.97 0.43 3.50
C HIS A 436 11.02 -0.56 2.33
N GLN A 437 10.12 -1.55 2.31
CA GLN A 437 9.99 -2.51 1.21
C GLN A 437 9.55 -1.83 -0.09
N SER A 438 8.63 -0.86 -0.03
CA SER A 438 8.21 -0.10 -1.21
C SER A 438 9.31 0.83 -1.73
N ALA A 439 10.10 1.45 -0.85
CA ALA A 439 11.23 2.28 -1.25
C ALA A 439 12.33 1.45 -1.94
N GLN A 440 12.64 0.25 -1.43
CA GLN A 440 13.55 -0.70 -2.10
C GLN A 440 12.98 -1.28 -3.40
N ALA A 441 11.66 -1.26 -3.55
CA ALA A 441 10.95 -1.69 -4.74
C ALA A 441 10.88 -0.60 -5.81
N SER A 442 10.97 0.69 -5.44
CA SER A 442 10.81 1.81 -6.37
C SER A 442 11.95 1.92 -7.38
N ALA A 443 11.59 1.94 -8.65
CA ALA A 443 12.52 2.13 -9.75
C ALA A 443 13.00 3.58 -9.82
N ASN A 444 14.31 3.79 -9.95
CA ASN A 444 14.83 5.05 -10.45
C ASN A 444 14.47 5.18 -11.93
N THR A 445 13.61 6.14 -12.27
CA THR A 445 13.19 6.44 -13.65
C THR A 445 13.92 7.65 -14.26
N SER A 446 14.94 8.17 -13.57
CA SER A 446 15.67 9.38 -14.01
C SER A 446 16.91 9.09 -14.86
N PHE A 447 17.09 9.89 -15.92
CA PHE A 447 18.30 9.92 -16.76
C PHE A 447 19.02 11.26 -16.53
N SER A 448 20.33 11.22 -16.30
CA SER A 448 21.14 12.39 -15.96
C SER A 448 21.30 13.39 -17.11
N SER A 449 21.13 12.91 -18.35
CA SER A 449 21.20 13.69 -19.59
C SER A 449 19.97 14.56 -19.84
N GLY A 450 18.85 14.27 -19.15
CA GLY A 450 17.52 14.80 -19.46
C GLY A 450 16.73 13.99 -20.48
N PHE A 451 17.22 12.81 -20.88
CA PHE A 451 16.51 11.85 -21.72
C PHE A 451 15.18 11.41 -21.08
N SER A 452 14.12 11.41 -21.88
CA SER A 452 12.75 11.12 -21.45
C SER A 452 12.36 9.64 -21.56
N GLY A 453 13.36 8.74 -21.50
CA GLY A 453 13.15 7.29 -21.65
C GLY A 453 12.14 6.73 -20.65
N GLY A 454 11.23 5.88 -21.13
CA GLY A 454 10.26 5.21 -20.28
C GLY A 454 10.85 3.97 -19.58
N GLY A 455 10.40 3.71 -18.35
CA GLY A 455 10.92 2.66 -17.48
C GLY A 455 12.00 3.15 -16.51
N GLY A 456 12.78 2.23 -15.96
CA GLY A 456 13.78 2.56 -14.93
C GLY A 456 14.57 1.36 -14.42
N SER A 457 15.38 1.61 -13.39
CA SER A 457 16.24 0.59 -12.78
C SER A 457 16.25 0.64 -11.25
N SER A 458 16.68 -0.45 -10.62
CA SER A 458 16.93 -0.50 -9.18
C SER A 458 18.07 -1.46 -8.85
N SER A 459 18.58 -1.39 -7.63
CA SER A 459 19.59 -2.34 -7.13
C SER A 459 19.00 -3.70 -6.77
N TRP A 460 19.81 -4.76 -6.89
CA TRP A 460 19.44 -6.13 -6.48
C TRP A 460 20.42 -6.81 -5.53
#